data_AF-A0A962NEP0-F1
#
_entry.id   AF-A0A962NEP0-F1
#
_cell.length_a   1.000
_cell.length_b   1.000
_cell.length_c   1.000
_cell.angle_alpha   90.00
_cell.angle_beta   90.00
_cell.angle_gamma   90.00
#
_symmetry.space_group_name_H-M   'P 1'
#
loop_
_entity.id
_entity.type
_entity.pdbx_description
1 polymer ?
#
loop_
_entity_poly.entity_id
_entity_poly.type
_entity_poly.pdbx_seq_one_letter_code
_entity_poly.pdbx_strand_id
1 'polypeptide(L)'
;MGDTRHEQPALPPDPPRDGTLWISIQNRAYGIRLSQPPPSTSIDELIQALERNRQLIGNSQQRMQAACQEKYREPDPGRLPPVIDLESPTQDALMAHLHIQILIPLINIRGGEASFNRAETLSAQDRVEQMRRLAELQARPVPPPLDTQQETVILIGVILLALLLATLLL
;
A
#
# COMPACT_ATOMS: atom_id res chain seq x y z
N MET A 1 4.65 -31.41 -8.41
CA MET A 1 5.56 -30.29 -8.11
C MET A 1 5.42 -29.28 -9.22
N GLY A 2 4.53 -28.30 -9.05
CA GLY A 2 4.34 -27.21 -10.00
C GLY A 2 5.28 -26.08 -9.63
N ASP A 3 6.22 -25.80 -10.53
CA ASP A 3 7.20 -24.71 -10.44
C ASP A 3 6.45 -23.38 -10.62
N THR A 4 5.99 -22.77 -9.52
CA THR A 4 5.42 -21.41 -9.52
C THR A 4 6.55 -20.42 -9.74
N ARG A 5 6.98 -20.29 -10.99
CA ARG A 5 7.78 -19.15 -11.43
C ARG A 5 6.90 -17.92 -11.30
N HIS A 6 7.25 -17.04 -10.37
CA HIS A 6 6.71 -15.69 -10.32
C HIS A 6 7.03 -15.02 -11.65
N GLU A 7 6.03 -14.95 -12.52
CA GLU A 7 6.14 -14.28 -13.81
C GLU A 7 6.39 -12.79 -13.53
N GLN A 8 7.65 -12.40 -13.62
CA GLN A 8 8.08 -11.02 -13.47
C GLN A 8 7.39 -10.24 -14.59
N PRO A 9 6.61 -9.18 -14.29
CA PRO A 9 5.89 -8.44 -15.33
C PRO A 9 6.90 -7.96 -16.38
N ALA A 10 6.54 -8.14 -17.65
CA ALA A 10 7.39 -7.74 -18.76
C ALA A 10 7.73 -6.25 -18.62
N LEU A 11 9.02 -5.96 -18.39
CA LEU A 11 9.55 -4.62 -18.55
C LEU A 11 9.20 -4.13 -19.96
N PRO A 12 8.87 -2.84 -20.15
CA PRO A 12 8.58 -2.32 -21.47
C PRO A 12 9.71 -2.64 -22.45
N PRO A 13 9.38 -2.93 -23.73
CA PRO A 13 10.32 -3.45 -24.71
C PRO A 13 11.44 -2.48 -25.11
N ASP A 14 11.32 -1.20 -24.74
CA ASP A 14 12.31 -0.18 -25.04
C ASP A 14 13.32 -0.02 -23.88
N PRO A 15 14.63 0.10 -24.16
CA PRO A 15 15.61 0.48 -23.15
C PRO A 15 15.20 1.82 -22.53
N PRO A 16 15.48 2.06 -21.23
CA PRO A 16 15.06 3.27 -20.53
C PRO A 16 15.59 4.50 -21.27
N ARG A 17 14.69 5.20 -21.97
CA ARG A 17 14.99 6.51 -22.55
C ARG A 17 15.10 7.48 -21.38
N ASP A 18 16.20 8.22 -21.30
CA ASP A 18 16.35 9.43 -20.47
C ASP A 18 16.32 9.27 -18.94
N GLY A 19 17.14 8.38 -18.38
CA GLY A 19 17.39 8.33 -16.93
C GLY A 19 16.17 7.90 -16.10
N THR A 20 15.22 7.21 -16.73
CA THR A 20 14.03 6.63 -16.09
C THR A 20 14.38 5.30 -15.41
N LEU A 21 14.06 5.20 -14.13
CA LEU A 21 14.13 3.97 -13.34
C LEU A 21 12.78 3.24 -13.44
N TRP A 22 12.81 1.97 -13.86
CA TRP A 22 11.62 1.12 -13.88
C TRP A 22 11.50 0.29 -12.61
N ILE A 23 10.38 0.41 -11.92
CA ILE A 23 10.07 -0.36 -10.71
C ILE A 23 8.75 -1.10 -10.90
N SER A 24 8.70 -2.38 -10.57
CA SER A 24 7.48 -3.19 -10.70
C SER A 24 6.77 -3.33 -9.36
N ILE A 25 5.46 -3.07 -9.33
CA ILE A 25 4.57 -3.26 -8.17
C ILE A 25 3.34 -4.04 -8.64
N GLN A 26 3.04 -5.20 -8.02
CA GLN A 26 1.89 -6.05 -8.35
C GLN A 26 1.67 -6.23 -9.87
N ASN A 27 2.71 -6.67 -10.57
CA ASN A 27 2.69 -6.91 -12.02
C ASN A 27 2.48 -5.66 -12.91
N ARG A 28 2.64 -4.45 -12.38
CA ARG A 28 2.66 -3.20 -13.15
C ARG A 28 4.03 -2.53 -13.06
N ALA A 29 4.53 -2.07 -14.20
CA ALA A 29 5.80 -1.34 -14.27
C ALA A 29 5.55 0.17 -14.16
N TYR A 30 6.30 0.83 -13.28
CA TYR A 30 6.27 2.27 -13.03
C TYR A 30 7.59 2.87 -13.50
N GLY A 31 7.51 3.81 -14.45
CA GLY A 31 8.66 4.58 -14.91
C GLY A 31 8.82 5.84 -14.06
N ILE A 32 9.87 5.88 -13.23
CA ILE A 32 10.16 7.02 -12.36
C ILE A 32 11.36 7.78 -12.91
N ARG A 33 11.19 9.07 -13.14
CA ARG A 33 12.28 9.97 -13.51
C ARG A 33 12.67 10.81 -12.31
N LEU A 34 13.93 10.72 -11.91
CA LEU A 34 14.46 11.47 -10.78
C LEU A 34 15.26 12.66 -11.28
N SER A 35 15.03 13.82 -10.68
CA SER A 35 15.86 15.01 -10.87
C SER A 35 16.70 15.22 -9.63
N GLN A 36 18.03 15.31 -9.79
CA GLN A 36 18.89 15.68 -8.68
C GLN A 36 18.74 17.18 -8.36
N PRO A 37 18.73 17.57 -7.08
CA PRO A 37 18.77 18.98 -6.70
C PRO A 37 20.02 19.66 -7.27
N PRO A 38 19.93 20.92 -7.74
CA PRO A 38 21.09 21.68 -8.18
C PRO A 38 22.23 21.74 -7.14
N PRO A 39 23.49 21.86 -7.58
CA PRO A 39 24.63 22.06 -6.68
C PRO A 39 24.46 23.28 -5.76
N SER A 40 23.76 24.32 -6.23
CA SER A 40 23.54 25.58 -5.51
C SER A 40 22.42 25.54 -4.46
N THR A 41 21.64 24.46 -4.37
CA THR A 41 20.55 24.33 -3.39
C THR A 41 21.10 24.39 -1.97
N SER A 42 20.48 25.21 -1.10
CA SER A 42 20.94 25.36 0.28
C SER A 42 20.63 24.11 1.12
N ILE A 43 21.34 23.92 2.25
CA ILE A 43 21.06 22.80 3.17
C ILE A 43 19.63 22.89 3.71
N ASP A 44 19.16 24.10 4.06
CA ASP A 44 17.80 24.32 4.55
C ASP A 44 16.74 23.91 3.51
N GLU A 45 16.97 24.24 2.24
CA GLU A 45 16.08 23.82 1.14
C GLU A 45 16.07 22.31 0.96
N LEU A 46 17.22 21.64 1.11
CA LEU A 46 17.32 20.18 1.05
C LEU A 46 16.58 19.51 2.22
N ILE A 47 16.69 20.06 3.44
CA ILE A 47 15.96 19.58 4.62
C ILE A 47 14.46 19.77 4.43
N GLN A 48 14.02 20.92 3.92
CA GLN A 48 12.61 21.15 3.60
C GLN A 48 12.11 20.23 2.49
N ALA A 49 12.95 19.91 1.49
CA ALA A 49 12.62 18.92 0.47
C ALA A 49 12.49 17.52 1.07
N LEU A 50 13.36 17.14 2.01
CA LEU A 50 13.29 15.86 2.70
C LEU A 50 11.98 15.71 3.47
N GLU A 51 11.60 16.74 4.23
CA GLU A 51 10.35 16.74 5.00
C GLU A 51 9.11 16.69 4.10
N ARG A 52 9.09 17.45 3.00
CA ARG A 52 8.01 17.38 2.01
C ARG A 52 7.86 15.99 1.41
N ASN A 53 8.95 15.30 1.09
CA ASN A 53 8.87 13.94 0.55
C ASN A 53 8.39 12.93 1.61
N ARG A 54 8.74 13.10 2.88
CA ARG A 54 8.18 12.28 3.98
C ARG A 54 6.66 12.48 4.10
N GLN A 55 6.20 13.73 4.04
CA GLN A 55 4.78 14.06 4.03
C GLN A 55 4.05 13.48 2.82
N LEU A 56 4.65 13.56 1.62
CA LEU A 56 4.09 12.96 0.40
C LEU A 56 3.89 11.45 0.53
N ILE A 57 4.81 10.73 1.18
CA ILE A 57 4.61 9.30 1.45
C ILE A 57 3.41 9.07 2.37
N GLY A 58 3.28 9.85 3.44
CA GLY A 58 2.12 9.78 4.34
C GLY A 58 0.80 10.03 3.61
N ASN A 59 0.74 11.09 2.79
CA ASN A 59 -0.43 11.43 1.99
C ASN A 59 -0.74 10.34 0.95
N SER A 60 0.28 9.75 0.34
CA SER A 60 0.12 8.65 -0.62
C SER A 60 -0.44 7.40 0.06
N GLN A 61 0.01 7.07 1.28
CA GLN A 61 -0.57 5.98 2.08
C GLN A 61 -2.07 6.19 2.32
N GLN A 62 -2.45 7.40 2.74
CA GLN A 62 -3.85 7.74 3.00
C GLN A 62 -4.70 7.65 1.73
N ARG A 63 -4.18 8.14 0.60
CA ARG A 63 -4.86 8.02 -0.71
C ARG A 63 -5.02 6.56 -1.14
N MET A 64 -4.02 5.71 -0.94
CA MET A 64 -4.14 4.26 -1.19
C MET A 64 -5.23 3.64 -0.32
N GLN A 65 -5.25 3.99 0.97
CA GLN A 65 -6.27 3.49 1.90
C GLN A 65 -7.68 3.92 1.47
N ALA A 66 -7.87 5.19 1.13
CA ALA A 66 -9.14 5.72 0.66
C ALA A 66 -9.62 5.01 -0.63
N ALA A 67 -8.71 4.83 -1.60
CA ALA A 67 -9.02 4.11 -2.83
C ALA A 67 -9.38 2.63 -2.56
N CYS A 68 -8.69 1.97 -1.64
CA CYS A 68 -9.01 0.61 -1.22
C CYS A 68 -10.35 0.53 -0.47
N GLN A 69 -10.70 1.53 0.36
CA GLN A 69 -11.99 1.56 1.07
C GLN A 69 -13.16 1.72 0.11
N GLU A 70 -13.01 2.55 -0.92
CA GLU A 70 -14.04 2.75 -1.93
C GLU A 70 -14.36 1.44 -2.69
N LYS A 71 -13.39 0.52 -2.80
CA LYS A 71 -13.62 -0.82 -3.37
C LYS A 71 -14.66 -1.64 -2.61
N TYR A 72 -14.76 -1.46 -1.29
CA TYR A 72 -15.66 -2.21 -0.42
C TYR A 72 -16.91 -1.43 -0.03
N ARG A 73 -17.07 -0.22 -0.56
CA ARG A 73 -18.28 0.58 -0.36
C ARG A 73 -19.46 -0.10 -1.04
N GLU A 74 -20.61 -0.11 -0.38
CA GLU A 74 -21.83 -0.65 -0.98
C GLU A 74 -22.15 0.08 -2.30
N PRO A 75 -22.40 -0.67 -3.40
CA PRO A 75 -22.75 -0.07 -4.67
C PRO A 75 -24.12 0.61 -4.56
N ASP A 76 -24.14 1.93 -4.71
CA ASP A 76 -25.37 2.72 -4.79
C ASP A 76 -26.02 2.50 -6.17
N PRO A 77 -27.27 2.03 -6.25
CA PRO A 77 -27.95 1.74 -7.52
C PRO A 77 -28.10 2.95 -8.46
N GLY A 78 -27.86 4.18 -7.98
CA GLY A 78 -27.84 5.41 -8.81
C GLY A 78 -26.46 5.89 -9.25
N ARG A 79 -25.37 5.21 -8.87
CA ARG A 79 -24.01 5.71 -9.05
C ARG A 79 -23.16 4.76 -9.90
N LEU A 80 -22.33 5.32 -10.77
CA LEU A 80 -21.35 4.54 -11.52
C LEU A 80 -20.37 3.85 -10.56
N PRO A 81 -19.87 2.65 -10.90
CA PRO A 81 -18.86 1.96 -10.11
C PRO A 81 -17.68 2.90 -9.84
N PRO A 82 -17.16 2.97 -8.61
CA PRO A 82 -16.04 3.85 -8.31
C PRO A 82 -14.80 3.42 -9.09
N VAL A 83 -14.16 4.39 -9.75
CA VAL A 83 -12.85 4.17 -10.37
C VAL A 83 -11.81 4.11 -9.24
N ILE A 84 -11.30 2.91 -8.97
CA ILE A 84 -10.28 2.69 -7.94
C ILE A 84 -8.92 3.08 -8.50
N ASP A 85 -8.48 4.32 -8.24
CA ASP A 85 -7.15 4.78 -8.59
C ASP A 85 -6.14 4.46 -7.48
N LEU A 86 -5.39 3.37 -7.68
CA LEU A 86 -4.21 3.05 -6.88
C LEU A 86 -2.91 3.40 -7.61
N GLU A 87 -2.97 3.85 -8.86
CA GLU A 87 -1.80 4.04 -9.70
C GLU A 87 -1.07 5.33 -9.34
N SER A 88 -1.81 6.45 -9.31
CA SER A 88 -1.26 7.75 -8.91
C SER A 88 -0.61 7.72 -7.53
N PRO A 89 -1.27 7.27 -6.43
CA PRO A 89 -0.62 7.26 -5.12
C PRO A 89 0.56 6.28 -5.03
N THR A 90 0.58 5.22 -5.85
CA THR A 90 1.74 4.31 -5.94
C THR A 90 2.94 5.00 -6.58
N GLN A 91 2.72 5.71 -7.68
CA GLN A 91 3.76 6.46 -8.36
C GLN A 91 4.32 7.60 -7.49
N ASP A 92 3.43 8.34 -6.82
CA ASP A 92 3.81 9.43 -5.90
C ASP A 92 4.68 8.89 -4.75
N ALA A 93 4.29 7.76 -4.15
CA ALA A 93 5.04 7.13 -3.06
C ALA A 93 6.43 6.64 -3.53
N LEU A 94 6.52 6.03 -4.72
CA LEU A 94 7.79 5.58 -5.29
C LEU A 94 8.74 6.76 -5.53
N MET A 95 8.24 7.82 -6.18
CA MET A 95 9.03 9.01 -6.47
C MET A 95 9.52 9.69 -5.18
N ALA A 96 8.62 9.86 -4.21
CA ALA A 96 8.97 10.49 -2.94
C ALA A 96 10.02 9.68 -2.17
N HIS A 97 9.90 8.35 -2.15
CA HIS A 97 10.87 7.49 -1.49
C HIS A 97 12.25 7.55 -2.16
N LEU A 98 12.31 7.52 -3.48
CA LEU A 98 13.57 7.64 -4.22
C LEU A 98 14.23 9.01 -4.01
N HIS A 99 13.45 10.09 -3.93
CA HIS A 99 14.00 11.39 -3.56
C HIS A 99 14.59 11.39 -2.15
N ILE A 100 13.97 10.73 -1.17
CA ILE A 100 14.55 10.60 0.18
C ILE A 100 15.91 9.90 0.12
N GLN A 101 16.04 8.85 -0.69
CA GLN A 101 17.31 8.13 -0.87
C GLN A 101 18.42 8.99 -1.48
N ILE A 102 18.08 10.04 -2.25
CA ILE A 102 19.04 11.01 -2.80
C ILE A 102 19.33 12.13 -1.78
N LEU A 103 18.29 12.65 -1.14
CA LEU A 103 18.38 13.84 -0.29
C LEU A 103 19.20 13.59 0.97
N ILE A 104 19.02 12.44 1.64
CA ILE A 104 19.71 12.17 2.91
C ILE A 104 21.24 12.14 2.72
N PRO A 105 21.81 11.36 1.78
CA PRO A 105 23.25 11.42 1.50
C PRO A 105 23.72 12.82 1.11
N LEU A 106 22.94 13.54 0.28
CA LEU A 106 23.32 14.87 -0.19
C LEU A 106 23.40 15.90 0.95
N ILE A 107 22.45 15.88 1.88
CA ILE A 107 22.45 16.72 3.08
C ILE A 107 23.71 16.43 3.90
N ASN A 108 24.02 15.15 4.14
CA ASN A 108 25.15 14.74 4.96
C ASN A 108 26.50 15.12 4.31
N ILE A 109 26.63 14.97 2.98
CA ILE A 109 27.84 15.37 2.24
C ILE A 109 28.06 16.90 2.30
N ARG A 110 26.99 17.68 2.36
CA ARG A 110 27.06 19.15 2.45
C ARG A 110 27.23 19.68 3.87
N GLY A 111 27.41 18.80 4.86
CA GLY A 111 27.63 19.17 6.26
C GLY A 111 26.36 19.38 7.09
N GLY A 112 25.19 18.99 6.58
CA GLY A 112 23.98 18.85 7.39
C GLY A 112 23.90 17.49 8.10
N GLU A 113 22.89 17.31 8.95
CA GLU A 113 22.63 16.05 9.64
C GLU A 113 21.23 15.52 9.30
N ALA A 114 21.17 14.44 8.52
CA ALA A 114 19.95 13.73 8.18
C ALA A 114 20.14 12.21 8.32
N SER A 115 19.11 11.54 8.81
CA SER A 115 19.11 10.08 8.98
C SER A 115 17.88 9.44 8.36
N PHE A 116 18.04 8.18 7.95
CA PHE A 116 16.95 7.36 7.44
C PHE A 116 16.06 6.89 8.60
N ASN A 117 14.75 7.03 8.43
CA ASN A 117 13.79 6.28 9.24
C ASN A 117 13.82 4.79 8.88
N ARG A 118 13.37 3.92 9.77
CA ARG A 118 13.37 2.45 9.53
C ARG A 118 12.67 2.03 8.23
N ALA A 119 11.58 2.70 7.85
CA ALA A 119 10.89 2.43 6.59
C ALA A 119 11.58 3.05 5.36
N GLU A 120 12.52 3.97 5.55
CA GLU A 120 13.30 4.62 4.49
C GLU A 120 14.53 3.79 4.09
N THR A 121 14.92 2.80 4.89
CA THR A 121 16.02 1.88 4.57
C THR A 121 15.59 0.69 3.70
N LEU A 122 14.29 0.48 3.53
CA LEU A 122 13.74 -0.51 2.61
C LEU A 122 13.97 -0.07 1.16
N SER A 123 13.94 -1.01 0.23
CA SER A 123 13.87 -0.66 -1.19
C SER A 123 12.56 0.10 -1.48
N ALA A 124 12.57 0.98 -2.49
CA ALA A 124 11.37 1.70 -2.91
C ALA A 124 10.22 0.74 -3.24
N GLN A 125 10.55 -0.38 -3.89
CA GLN A 125 9.60 -1.43 -4.21
C GLN A 125 8.99 -2.02 -2.93
N ASP A 126 9.82 -2.53 -2.01
CA ASP A 126 9.35 -3.21 -0.80
C ASP A 126 8.49 -2.31 0.07
N ARG A 127 8.91 -1.05 0.24
CA ARG A 127 8.15 -0.08 1.04
C ARG A 127 6.78 0.16 0.44
N VAL A 128 6.70 0.42 -0.86
CA VAL A 128 5.43 0.75 -1.51
C VAL A 128 4.52 -0.48 -1.61
N GLU A 129 5.08 -1.68 -1.78
CA GLU A 129 4.31 -2.92 -1.66
C GLU A 129 3.73 -3.11 -0.24
N GLN A 130 4.51 -2.83 0.80
CA GLN A 130 4.00 -2.88 2.18
C GLN A 130 2.90 -1.85 2.41
N MET A 131 3.07 -0.63 1.91
CA MET A 131 2.06 0.43 1.95
C MET A 131 0.72 -0.01 1.34
N ARG A 132 0.77 -0.61 0.15
CA ARG A 132 -0.41 -1.17 -0.53
C ARG A 132 -1.04 -2.31 0.23
N ARG A 133 -0.24 -3.29 0.69
CA ARG A 133 -0.75 -4.42 1.49
C ARG A 133 -1.46 -3.93 2.76
N LEU A 134 -0.89 -2.94 3.45
CA LEU A 134 -1.51 -2.34 4.63
C LEU A 134 -2.81 -1.62 4.28
N ALA A 135 -2.85 -0.86 3.18
CA ALA A 135 -4.06 -0.19 2.71
C ALA A 135 -5.17 -1.20 2.37
N GLU A 136 -4.84 -2.29 1.68
CA GLU A 136 -5.77 -3.36 1.35
C GLU A 136 -6.31 -4.08 2.60
N LEU A 137 -5.45 -4.37 3.58
CA LEU A 137 -5.85 -5.02 4.84
C LEU A 137 -6.78 -4.13 5.65
N GLN A 138 -6.46 -2.83 5.77
CA GLN A 138 -7.26 -1.88 6.54
C GLN A 138 -8.59 -1.53 5.88
N ALA A 139 -8.71 -1.74 4.57
CA ALA A 139 -9.94 -1.51 3.84
C ALA A 139 -10.91 -2.70 3.88
N ARG A 140 -10.47 -3.90 4.27
CA ARG A 140 -11.35 -5.07 4.33
C ARG A 140 -12.45 -4.82 5.35
N PRO A 141 -13.72 -5.12 5.01
CA PRO A 141 -14.79 -5.06 5.99
C PRO A 141 -14.48 -6.04 7.12
N VAL A 142 -14.56 -5.56 8.35
CA VAL A 142 -14.56 -6.44 9.52
C VAL A 142 -15.86 -7.25 9.43
N PRO A 143 -15.83 -8.59 9.45
CA PRO A 143 -17.05 -9.37 9.48
C PRO A 143 -17.89 -8.88 10.66
N PRO A 144 -19.21 -8.70 10.50
CA PRO A 144 -20.04 -8.31 11.62
C PRO A 144 -19.78 -9.29 12.77
N PRO A 145 -19.67 -8.82 14.03
CA PRO A 145 -19.69 -9.74 15.15
C PRO A 145 -20.93 -10.62 14.99
N LEU A 146 -20.80 -11.93 15.21
CA LEU A 146 -21.95 -12.83 15.25
C LEU A 146 -22.98 -12.18 16.19
N ASP A 147 -24.15 -11.83 15.67
CA ASP A 147 -25.20 -11.25 16.49
C ASP A 147 -25.47 -12.23 17.64
N THR A 148 -25.61 -11.73 18.87
CA THR A 148 -25.95 -12.55 20.05
C THR A 148 -27.22 -13.39 19.82
N GLN A 149 -28.08 -12.98 18.88
CA GLN A 149 -29.21 -13.77 18.38
C GLN A 149 -28.80 -15.04 17.61
N GLN A 150 -27.77 -14.99 16.76
CA GLN A 150 -27.29 -16.18 16.05
C GLN A 150 -26.64 -17.18 17.01
N GLU A 151 -25.90 -16.70 18.01
CA GLU A 151 -25.33 -17.56 19.05
C GLU A 151 -26.43 -18.25 19.88
N THR A 152 -27.49 -17.52 20.25
CA THR A 152 -28.62 -18.10 20.98
C THR A 152 -29.44 -19.07 20.13
N VAL A 153 -29.64 -18.81 18.83
CA VAL A 153 -30.31 -19.74 17.91
C VAL A 153 -29.51 -21.03 17.73
N ILE A 154 -28.19 -20.94 17.57
CA ILE A 154 -27.32 -22.12 17.48
C ILE A 154 -27.38 -22.92 18.79
N LEU A 155 -27.30 -22.25 19.94
CA LEU A 155 -27.37 -22.92 21.25
C LEU A 155 -28.72 -23.63 21.46
N ILE A 156 -29.84 -22.97 21.18
CA ILE A 156 -31.19 -23.56 21.28
C ILE A 156 -31.33 -24.73 20.31
N GLY A 157 -30.81 -24.61 19.08
CA GLY A 157 -30.81 -25.68 18.09
C GLY A 157 -30.04 -26.91 18.56
N VAL A 158 -28.85 -26.72 19.16
CA VAL A 158 -28.05 -27.82 19.73
C VAL A 158 -28.77 -28.48 20.91
N ILE A 159 -29.38 -27.70 21.80
CA ILE A 159 -30.13 -28.23 22.95
C ILE A 159 -31.34 -29.05 22.49
N LEU A 160 -32.11 -28.56 21.51
CA LEU A 160 -33.25 -29.27 20.95
C LEU A 160 -32.84 -30.57 20.25
N LEU A 161 -31.74 -30.54 19.50
CA LEU A 161 -31.21 -31.74 18.85
C LEU A 161 -30.74 -32.78 19.88
N ALA A 162 -30.06 -32.35 20.94
CA ALA A 162 -29.62 -33.22 22.02
C ALA A 162 -30.81 -33.86 22.76
N LEU A 163 -31.86 -33.08 23.04
CA LEU A 163 -33.10 -33.58 23.64
C LEU A 163 -33.81 -34.60 22.74
N LEU A 164 -33.86 -34.34 21.44
CA LEU A 164 -34.51 -35.21 20.47
C LEU A 164 -33.74 -36.53 20.26
N LEU A 165 -32.40 -36.48 20.30
CA LEU A 165 -31.57 -37.68 20.29
C LEU A 165 -31.71 -38.47 21.59
N ALA A 166 -31.81 -37.80 22.75
CA ALA A 166 -32.01 -38.46 24.04
C ALA A 166 -33.36 -39.17 24.14
N THR A 167 -34.43 -38.63 23.53
CA THR A 167 -35.74 -39.31 23.48
C THR A 167 -35.80 -40.45 22.46
N LEU A 168 -35.00 -40.41 21.40
CA LEU A 168 -34.87 -41.51 20.43
C LEU A 168 -34.00 -42.67 20.92
N LEU A 169 -33.14 -42.43 21.93
CA LEU A 169 -32.27 -43.44 22.54
C LEU A 169 -32.86 -44.11 23.80
N LEU A 170 -34.05 -43.67 24.25
CA LEU A 170 -34.80 -44.23 25.37
C LEU A 170 -35.90 -45.18 24.89
#